data_AF-A0A938SJC7-F1
#
_entry.id   AF-A0A938SJC7-F1
#
_cell.length_a   1.000
_cell.length_b   1.000
_cell.length_c   1.000
_cell.angle_alpha   90.00
_cell.angle_beta   90.00
_cell.angle_gamma   90.00
#
_symmetry.space_group_name_H-M   'P 1'
#
loop_
_entity.id
_entity.type
_entity.pdbx_description
1 polymer ?
#
loop_
_entity_poly.entity_id
_entity_poly.type
_entity_poly.pdbx_seq_one_letter_code
_entity_poly.pdbx_strand_id
1 'polypeptide(L)'
;MDLIATINFRPSPLTPLPKGEGKHYRGGFDFSGLVERARELRRNQTPAEAILWELLRDRRFMNLKFRRQHQIGDYIVDLCCVETKLVVETDGPIHEREDKRKHDHKRDAYLEALGFRVQRFKNEEVEQNPQAVLEAIKRTIEDLPSPLGRGARGEGRSQDILGRVYEYFLGQFARAEGKKGGEFYTPQCVDKLLVHMLAPYKGRVYDPCDGSCGLFVQSERFVEAHGGRVGDISIFGQESNPTTWRLGKMNLAIRGIEGNLGAEPADTFHRDLHKDLKSDYVLANFPFNVSDWGGDRLREDVRWKFGVPPVGNANFAWIQHIIHHLAPQGMAGFVSANGAMSSNQSGEGEIRKNIIEA
;
A
#
# COMPACT_ATOMS: atom_id res chain seq x y z
N MET A 1 26.38 -29.95 40.62
CA MET A 1 25.15 -29.17 40.84
C MET A 1 24.78 -28.57 39.51
N ASP A 2 23.98 -29.34 38.78
CA ASP A 2 23.39 -29.03 37.48
C ASP A 2 22.34 -27.93 37.58
N LEU A 3 22.18 -27.12 36.53
CA LEU A 3 20.86 -26.71 36.04
C LEU A 3 20.95 -26.18 34.59
N ILE A 4 20.91 -27.10 33.63
CA ILE A 4 20.53 -26.80 32.24
C ILE A 4 19.00 -26.89 32.19
N ALA A 5 18.32 -25.76 32.00
CA ALA A 5 16.88 -25.72 31.83
C ALA A 5 16.51 -25.99 30.35
N THR A 6 16.13 -27.22 30.06
CA THR A 6 15.56 -27.64 28.78
C THR A 6 14.12 -27.13 28.65
N ILE A 7 13.86 -26.17 27.76
CA ILE A 7 12.49 -25.72 27.43
C ILE A 7 11.91 -26.68 26.37
N ASN A 8 11.03 -27.58 26.79
CA ASN A 8 10.25 -28.45 25.91
C ASN A 8 8.99 -27.74 25.41
N PHE A 9 8.93 -27.42 24.12
CA PHE A 9 7.67 -27.01 23.46
C PHE A 9 6.80 -28.24 23.20
N ARG A 10 5.64 -28.33 23.86
CA ARG A 10 4.55 -29.23 23.43
C ARG A 10 3.61 -28.47 22.47
N PRO A 11 3.30 -28.98 21.28
CA PRO A 11 2.25 -28.41 20.45
C PRO A 11 0.89 -28.63 21.11
N SER A 12 0.10 -27.54 21.22
CA SER A 12 -1.29 -27.61 21.66
C SER A 12 -2.15 -28.33 20.60
N PRO A 13 -3.14 -29.14 21.00
CA PRO A 13 -4.03 -29.80 20.05
C PRO A 13 -4.88 -28.77 19.28
N LEU A 14 -5.00 -28.97 17.98
CA LEU A 14 -5.84 -28.19 17.08
C LEU A 14 -7.31 -28.29 17.51
N THR A 15 -7.92 -27.14 17.85
CA THR A 15 -9.36 -27.05 18.04
C THR A 15 -10.04 -27.16 16.66
N PRO A 16 -11.05 -28.01 16.46
CA PRO A 16 -11.77 -28.08 15.19
C PRO A 16 -12.52 -26.77 14.93
N LEU A 17 -12.39 -26.24 13.72
CA LEU A 17 -13.21 -25.13 13.25
C LEU A 17 -14.69 -25.56 13.18
N PRO A 18 -15.64 -24.70 13.59
CA PRO A 18 -17.07 -25.02 13.52
C PRO A 18 -17.53 -25.19 12.06
N LYS A 19 -18.37 -26.20 11.84
CA LYS A 19 -19.00 -26.50 10.55
C LYS A 19 -19.91 -25.34 10.13
N GLY A 20 -19.79 -24.94 8.86
CA GLY A 20 -20.47 -23.78 8.31
C GLY A 20 -21.97 -23.96 8.13
N GLU A 21 -22.71 -22.92 8.50
CA GLU A 21 -24.01 -22.60 7.95
C GLU A 21 -23.86 -21.29 7.16
N GLY A 22 -24.39 -21.28 5.93
CA GLY A 22 -24.08 -20.26 4.94
C GLY A 22 -24.57 -18.86 5.27
N LYS A 23 -24.01 -17.86 4.57
CA LYS A 23 -24.73 -16.73 3.95
C LYS A 23 -23.77 -15.76 3.24
N HIS A 24 -24.19 -15.36 2.05
CA HIS A 24 -23.95 -14.09 1.34
C HIS A 24 -22.54 -13.49 1.34
N TYR A 25 -21.87 -13.59 0.18
CA TYR A 25 -20.80 -12.68 -0.18
C TYR A 25 -21.36 -11.28 -0.44
N ARG A 26 -20.79 -10.28 0.25
CA ARG A 26 -21.02 -8.85 -0.01
C ARG A 26 -20.49 -8.49 -1.39
N GLY A 27 -21.40 -8.20 -2.32
CA GLY A 27 -21.10 -7.76 -3.67
C GLY A 27 -22.15 -8.32 -4.62
N GLY A 28 -23.35 -7.72 -4.60
CA GLY A 28 -24.51 -8.19 -5.35
C GLY A 28 -24.30 -8.11 -6.87
N PHE A 29 -23.80 -9.19 -7.45
CA PHE A 29 -23.96 -9.54 -8.85
C PHE A 29 -24.41 -11.00 -8.94
N ASP A 30 -25.49 -11.22 -9.67
CA ASP A 30 -26.04 -12.55 -9.93
C ASP A 30 -25.08 -13.31 -10.86
N PHE A 31 -24.44 -14.37 -10.36
CA PHE A 31 -23.46 -15.13 -11.13
C PHE A 31 -24.20 -16.12 -12.04
N SER A 32 -24.09 -15.90 -13.35
CA SER A 32 -24.70 -16.60 -14.49
C SER A 32 -24.39 -18.10 -14.65
N GLY A 33 -24.43 -18.92 -13.59
CA GLY A 33 -24.20 -20.38 -13.66
C GLY A 33 -22.77 -20.82 -13.97
N LEU A 34 -21.86 -19.87 -14.24
CA LEU A 34 -20.47 -20.13 -14.62
C LEU A 34 -19.60 -20.70 -13.48
N VAL A 35 -20.03 -20.57 -12.23
CA VAL A 35 -19.30 -21.11 -11.07
C VAL A 35 -19.27 -22.65 -11.09
N GLU A 36 -20.39 -23.30 -11.41
CA GLU A 36 -20.45 -24.76 -11.52
C GLU A 36 -19.67 -25.25 -12.74
N ARG A 37 -19.79 -24.55 -13.87
CA ARG A 37 -18.97 -24.83 -15.07
C ARG A 37 -17.46 -24.71 -14.78
N ALA A 38 -17.04 -23.69 -14.04
CA ALA A 38 -15.64 -23.55 -13.63
C ALA A 38 -15.17 -24.67 -12.68
N ARG A 39 -16.07 -25.22 -11.84
CA ARG A 39 -15.75 -26.38 -11.00
C ARG A 39 -15.59 -27.66 -11.82
N GLU A 40 -16.46 -27.86 -12.82
CA GLU A 40 -16.38 -28.98 -13.75
C GLU A 40 -15.07 -28.94 -14.56
N LEU A 41 -14.73 -27.79 -15.15
CA LEU A 41 -13.47 -27.59 -15.89
C LEU A 41 -12.22 -27.83 -15.02
N ARG A 42 -12.29 -27.54 -13.72
CA ARG A 42 -11.19 -27.86 -12.79
C ARG A 42 -11.02 -29.36 -12.52
N ARG A 43 -12.07 -30.15 -12.72
CA ARG A 43 -12.05 -31.62 -12.57
C ARG A 43 -11.63 -32.30 -13.87
N ASN A 44 -12.05 -31.77 -15.01
CA ASN A 44 -11.87 -32.37 -16.33
C ASN A 44 -10.82 -31.60 -17.15
N GLN A 45 -9.58 -31.53 -16.66
CA GLN A 45 -8.51 -30.76 -17.28
C GLN A 45 -7.83 -31.53 -18.42
N THR A 46 -7.34 -30.81 -19.43
CA THR A 46 -6.38 -31.40 -20.38
C THR A 46 -5.02 -31.67 -19.71
N PRO A 47 -4.19 -32.60 -20.23
CA PRO A 47 -2.84 -32.81 -19.71
C PRO A 47 -1.99 -31.52 -19.76
N ALA A 48 -2.09 -30.75 -20.83
CA ALA A 48 -1.47 -29.43 -20.96
C ALA A 48 -1.87 -28.46 -19.83
N GLU A 49 -3.18 -28.31 -19.54
CA GLU A 49 -3.66 -27.48 -18.42
C GLU A 49 -3.10 -27.95 -17.08
N ALA A 50 -3.03 -29.26 -16.86
CA ALA A 50 -2.52 -29.84 -15.61
C ALA A 50 -1.02 -29.56 -15.44
N ILE A 51 -0.23 -29.69 -16.52
CA ILE A 51 1.21 -29.37 -16.53
C ILE A 51 1.42 -27.89 -16.21
N LEU A 52 0.76 -26.99 -16.94
CA LEU A 52 0.90 -25.55 -16.67
C LEU A 52 0.43 -25.18 -15.27
N TRP A 53 -0.67 -25.76 -14.80
CA TRP A 53 -1.14 -25.49 -13.45
C TRP A 53 -0.10 -25.91 -12.41
N GLU A 54 0.51 -27.08 -12.53
CA GLU A 54 1.53 -27.56 -11.58
C GLU A 54 2.78 -26.67 -11.55
N LEU A 55 3.15 -26.10 -12.70
CA LEU A 55 4.28 -25.19 -12.84
C LEU A 55 3.98 -23.79 -12.29
N LEU A 56 2.74 -23.30 -12.45
CA LEU A 56 2.37 -21.91 -12.16
C LEU A 56 1.67 -21.72 -10.79
N ARG A 57 1.10 -22.79 -10.20
CA ARG A 57 0.37 -22.74 -8.94
C ARG A 57 1.22 -22.30 -7.76
N ASP A 58 0.56 -21.90 -6.69
CA ASP A 58 1.20 -21.61 -5.39
C ASP A 58 2.39 -20.65 -5.49
N ARG A 59 2.31 -19.69 -6.44
CA ARG A 59 3.35 -18.69 -6.71
C ARG A 59 4.71 -19.27 -7.11
N ARG A 60 4.77 -20.53 -7.57
CA ARG A 60 6.01 -21.19 -7.99
C ARG A 60 6.70 -20.50 -9.16
N PHE A 61 5.93 -19.85 -10.03
CA PHE A 61 6.45 -19.14 -11.18
C PHE A 61 6.51 -17.62 -10.92
N MET A 62 7.72 -17.07 -10.92
CA MET A 62 8.01 -15.64 -10.73
C MET A 62 7.37 -15.00 -9.47
N ASN A 63 6.95 -15.79 -8.48
CA ASN A 63 6.17 -15.37 -7.30
C ASN A 63 4.77 -14.79 -7.63
N LEU A 64 4.24 -15.06 -8.82
CA LEU A 64 2.98 -14.51 -9.29
C LEU A 64 1.80 -15.42 -8.96
N LYS A 65 0.65 -14.83 -8.61
CA LYS A 65 -0.56 -15.61 -8.31
C LYS A 65 -1.35 -15.93 -9.56
N PHE A 66 -1.17 -17.15 -10.08
CA PHE A 66 -2.04 -17.71 -11.11
C PHE A 66 -3.30 -18.32 -10.49
N ARG A 67 -4.42 -18.15 -11.19
CA ARG A 67 -5.72 -18.74 -10.88
C ARG A 67 -6.14 -19.63 -12.04
N ARG A 68 -6.62 -20.82 -11.73
CA ARG A 68 -7.05 -21.82 -12.71
C ARG A 68 -8.57 -21.79 -12.93
N GLN A 69 -8.99 -21.87 -14.18
CA GLN A 69 -10.37 -21.83 -14.64
C GLN A 69 -11.09 -20.65 -13.98
N HIS A 70 -10.56 -19.45 -14.22
CA HIS A 70 -10.98 -18.23 -13.55
C HIS A 70 -12.04 -17.52 -14.38
N GLN A 71 -13.12 -17.08 -13.74
CA GLN A 71 -14.16 -16.31 -14.41
C GLN A 71 -13.75 -14.84 -14.53
N ILE A 72 -13.86 -14.28 -15.74
CA ILE A 72 -13.68 -12.87 -16.06
C ILE A 72 -14.90 -12.44 -16.89
N GLY A 73 -15.81 -11.68 -16.27
CA GLY A 73 -17.10 -11.37 -16.88
C GLY A 73 -17.91 -12.63 -17.13
N ASP A 74 -18.40 -12.79 -18.37
CA ASP A 74 -19.17 -13.95 -18.82
C ASP A 74 -18.31 -15.09 -19.37
N TYR A 75 -16.98 -15.01 -19.21
CA TYR A 75 -16.03 -15.99 -19.74
C TYR A 75 -15.25 -16.69 -18.63
N ILE A 76 -14.84 -17.93 -18.87
CA ILE A 76 -13.91 -18.69 -18.02
C ILE A 76 -12.64 -18.90 -18.83
N VAL A 77 -11.50 -18.53 -18.25
CA VAL A 77 -10.18 -18.68 -18.87
C VAL A 77 -9.36 -19.74 -18.13
N ASP A 78 -8.52 -20.49 -18.85
CA ASP A 78 -7.81 -21.66 -18.31
C ASP A 78 -6.89 -21.28 -17.15
N LEU A 79 -6.04 -20.29 -17.36
CA LEU A 79 -5.12 -19.76 -16.37
C LEU A 79 -5.08 -18.23 -16.46
N CYS A 80 -5.08 -17.56 -15.32
CA CYS A 80 -5.05 -16.09 -15.27
C CYS A 80 -4.18 -15.61 -14.12
N CYS A 81 -3.27 -14.68 -14.42
CA CYS A 81 -2.59 -13.85 -13.44
C CYS A 81 -3.23 -12.45 -13.45
N VAL A 82 -4.10 -12.19 -12.48
CA VAL A 82 -4.74 -10.87 -12.32
C VAL A 82 -3.70 -9.79 -12.00
N GLU A 83 -2.60 -10.15 -11.33
CA GLU A 83 -1.53 -9.23 -10.91
C GLU A 83 -0.78 -8.62 -12.11
N THR A 84 -0.58 -9.37 -13.19
CA THR A 84 0.07 -8.91 -14.42
C THR A 84 -0.92 -8.65 -15.55
N LYS A 85 -2.21 -8.92 -15.33
CA LYS A 85 -3.24 -8.92 -16.36
C LYS A 85 -2.89 -9.85 -17.54
N LEU A 86 -2.35 -11.04 -17.23
CA LEU A 86 -2.07 -12.07 -18.23
C LEU A 86 -3.10 -13.20 -18.13
N VAL A 87 -3.67 -13.57 -19.26
CA VAL A 87 -4.42 -14.81 -19.46
C VAL A 87 -3.57 -15.77 -20.28
N VAL A 88 -3.48 -17.01 -19.82
CA VAL A 88 -2.82 -18.11 -20.55
C VAL A 88 -3.90 -19.14 -20.88
N GLU A 89 -4.07 -19.43 -22.16
CA GLU A 89 -5.01 -20.44 -22.65
C GLU A 89 -4.27 -21.57 -23.35
N THR A 90 -4.77 -22.79 -23.17
CA THR A 90 -4.27 -23.96 -23.89
C THR A 90 -5.29 -24.38 -24.91
N ASP A 91 -4.91 -24.34 -26.20
CA ASP A 91 -5.80 -24.75 -27.27
C ASP A 91 -5.99 -26.27 -27.23
N GLY A 92 -7.19 -26.70 -26.79
CA GLY A 92 -7.70 -28.05 -26.99
C GLY A 92 -7.90 -28.38 -28.47
N PRO A 93 -8.11 -29.66 -28.84
CA PRO A 93 -8.32 -30.06 -30.23
C PRO A 93 -9.41 -29.20 -30.88
N ILE A 94 -9.05 -28.59 -32.02
CA ILE A 94 -9.88 -27.66 -32.78
C ILE A 94 -11.06 -28.44 -33.37
N HIS A 95 -12.19 -28.46 -32.68
CA HIS A 95 -13.45 -28.87 -33.31
C HIS A 95 -14.09 -27.66 -34.00
N GLU A 96 -14.11 -27.79 -35.33
CA GLU A 96 -14.59 -26.88 -36.37
C GLU A 96 -15.93 -26.19 -36.05
N ARG A 97 -16.01 -24.89 -36.35
CA ARG A 97 -17.11 -24.20 -37.08
C ARG A 97 -16.90 -22.69 -37.07
N GLU A 98 -17.23 -22.06 -38.20
CA GLU A 98 -17.09 -20.63 -38.47
C GLU A 98 -17.81 -19.70 -37.47
N ASP A 99 -18.75 -20.22 -36.67
CA ASP A 99 -19.50 -19.49 -35.64
C ASP A 99 -18.65 -19.12 -34.41
N LYS A 100 -17.62 -19.93 -34.07
CA LYS A 100 -16.71 -19.64 -32.94
C LYS A 100 -15.80 -18.44 -33.22
N ARG A 101 -15.43 -18.22 -34.48
CA ARG A 101 -14.51 -17.14 -34.90
C ARG A 101 -15.04 -15.74 -34.56
N LYS A 102 -16.37 -15.52 -34.69
CA LYS A 102 -17.01 -14.25 -34.32
C LYS A 102 -17.22 -14.11 -32.80
N HIS A 103 -17.31 -15.22 -32.06
CA HIS A 103 -17.44 -15.20 -30.61
C HIS A 103 -16.07 -14.97 -29.92
N ASP A 104 -14.99 -15.52 -30.47
CA ASP A 104 -13.61 -15.31 -29.98
C ASP A 104 -13.14 -13.87 -30.14
N HIS A 105 -13.43 -13.20 -31.26
CA HIS A 105 -13.06 -11.78 -31.40
C HIS A 105 -13.74 -10.86 -30.37
N LYS A 106 -15.01 -11.14 -30.02
CA LYS A 106 -15.71 -10.39 -28.97
C LYS A 106 -15.14 -10.69 -27.58
N ARG A 107 -14.79 -11.96 -27.33
CA ARG A 107 -14.17 -12.40 -26.07
C ARG A 107 -12.79 -11.77 -25.88
N ASP A 108 -11.94 -11.84 -26.90
CA ASP A 108 -10.60 -11.28 -26.85
C ASP A 108 -10.65 -9.76 -26.71
N ALA A 109 -11.49 -9.08 -27.50
CA ALA A 109 -11.70 -7.64 -27.36
C ALA A 109 -12.24 -7.25 -25.97
N TYR A 110 -13.10 -8.09 -25.36
CA TYR A 110 -13.60 -7.87 -24.01
C TYR A 110 -12.48 -8.01 -22.95
N LEU A 111 -11.65 -9.04 -23.06
CA LEU A 111 -10.51 -9.25 -22.17
C LEU A 111 -9.46 -8.14 -22.33
N GLU A 112 -9.16 -7.75 -23.57
CA GLU A 112 -8.25 -6.64 -23.90
C GLU A 112 -8.78 -5.30 -23.39
N ALA A 113 -10.08 -5.01 -23.52
CA ALA A 113 -10.71 -3.81 -22.96
C ALA A 113 -10.61 -3.76 -21.42
N LEU A 114 -10.53 -4.90 -20.74
CA LEU A 114 -10.26 -5.02 -19.30
C LEU A 114 -8.75 -4.98 -18.96
N GLY A 115 -7.91 -4.75 -19.95
CA GLY A 115 -6.46 -4.66 -19.86
C GLY A 115 -5.74 -6.01 -19.81
N PHE A 116 -6.43 -7.12 -20.07
CA PHE A 116 -5.79 -8.44 -20.13
C PHE A 116 -5.12 -8.66 -21.47
N ARG A 117 -3.90 -9.20 -21.43
CA ARG A 117 -3.26 -9.82 -22.60
C ARG A 117 -3.53 -11.30 -22.57
N VAL A 118 -3.95 -11.87 -23.70
CA VAL A 118 -4.20 -13.30 -23.86
C VAL A 118 -3.02 -13.93 -24.61
N GLN A 119 -2.43 -14.97 -24.04
CA GLN A 119 -1.37 -15.76 -24.68
C GLN A 119 -1.83 -17.21 -24.80
N ARG A 120 -1.84 -17.74 -26.03
CA ARG A 120 -2.30 -19.09 -26.33
C ARG A 120 -1.12 -20.00 -26.65
N PHE A 121 -1.18 -21.24 -26.16
CA PHE A 121 -0.24 -22.31 -26.46
C PHE A 121 -0.98 -23.54 -26.95
N LYS A 122 -0.42 -24.26 -27.92
CA LYS A 122 -0.97 -25.57 -28.30
C LYS A 122 -0.67 -26.59 -27.20
N ASN A 123 -1.56 -27.55 -27.01
CA ASN A 123 -1.35 -28.63 -26.05
C ASN A 123 -0.01 -29.36 -26.26
N GLU A 124 0.36 -29.62 -27.52
CA GLU A 124 1.63 -30.28 -27.88
C GLU A 124 2.86 -29.48 -27.43
N GLU A 125 2.83 -28.14 -27.52
CA GLU A 125 3.95 -27.27 -27.10
C GLU A 125 4.15 -27.34 -25.59
N VAL A 126 3.05 -27.35 -24.84
CA VAL A 126 3.06 -27.46 -23.37
C VAL A 126 3.54 -28.83 -22.93
N GLU A 127 3.07 -29.89 -23.58
CA GLU A 127 3.38 -31.27 -23.22
C GLU A 127 4.83 -31.65 -23.59
N GLN A 128 5.32 -31.21 -24.75
CA GLN A 128 6.65 -31.57 -25.25
C GLN A 128 7.76 -30.67 -24.71
N ASN A 129 7.49 -29.36 -24.53
CA ASN A 129 8.51 -28.40 -24.09
C ASN A 129 7.94 -27.34 -23.13
N PRO A 130 7.57 -27.74 -21.90
CA PRO A 130 7.01 -26.82 -20.92
C PRO A 130 7.97 -25.69 -20.54
N GLN A 131 9.29 -25.90 -20.65
CA GLN A 131 10.29 -24.87 -20.35
C GLN A 131 10.27 -23.72 -21.36
N ALA A 132 10.15 -24.04 -22.66
CA ALA A 132 10.00 -23.01 -23.69
C ALA A 132 8.70 -22.20 -23.49
N VAL A 133 7.63 -22.87 -23.07
CA VAL A 133 6.36 -22.19 -22.73
C VAL A 133 6.54 -21.26 -21.54
N LEU A 134 7.22 -21.69 -20.47
CA LEU A 134 7.51 -20.82 -19.32
C LEU A 134 8.36 -19.60 -19.68
N GLU A 135 9.39 -19.75 -20.50
CA GLU A 135 10.19 -18.61 -20.98
C GLU A 135 9.36 -17.67 -21.88
N ALA A 136 8.46 -18.21 -22.70
CA ALA A 136 7.53 -17.40 -23.48
C ALA A 136 6.54 -16.61 -22.60
N ILE A 137 6.01 -17.24 -21.54
CA ILE A 137 5.15 -16.57 -20.55
C ILE A 137 5.94 -15.48 -19.82
N LYS A 138 7.18 -15.77 -19.40
CA LYS A 138 8.06 -14.81 -18.73
C LYS A 138 8.33 -13.60 -19.60
N ARG A 139 8.72 -13.80 -20.86
CA ARG A 139 8.94 -12.71 -21.82
C ARG A 139 7.69 -11.85 -22.00
N THR A 140 6.52 -12.48 -22.14
CA THR A 140 5.25 -11.74 -22.21
C THR A 140 5.01 -10.89 -20.97
N ILE A 141 5.29 -11.41 -19.78
CA ILE A 141 5.14 -10.68 -18.51
C ILE A 141 6.13 -9.51 -18.43
N GLU A 142 7.36 -9.71 -18.90
CA GLU A 142 8.39 -8.67 -18.95
C GLU A 142 8.03 -7.55 -19.95
N ASP A 143 7.36 -7.90 -21.06
CA ASP A 143 6.88 -6.96 -22.08
C ASP A 143 5.55 -6.27 -21.70
N LEU A 144 4.83 -6.75 -20.68
CA LEU A 144 3.56 -6.18 -20.27
C LEU A 144 3.77 -4.88 -19.50
N PRO A 145 3.06 -3.78 -19.86
CA PRO A 145 3.11 -2.55 -19.08
C PRO A 145 2.64 -2.87 -17.67
N SER A 146 3.50 -2.64 -16.68
CA SER A 146 3.17 -2.92 -15.29
C SER A 146 1.90 -2.13 -14.94
N PRO A 147 0.85 -2.73 -14.34
CA PRO A 147 -0.40 -2.03 -14.00
C PRO A 147 -0.21 -0.83 -13.05
N LEU A 148 1.01 -0.68 -12.53
CA LEU A 148 1.53 0.41 -11.75
C LEU A 148 2.91 0.67 -12.33
N GLY A 149 3.13 1.80 -13.01
CA GLY A 149 4.41 2.15 -13.63
C GLY A 149 5.58 1.72 -12.76
N ARG A 150 6.32 0.71 -13.23
CA ARG A 150 7.54 0.23 -12.58
C ARG A 150 8.69 0.54 -13.50
N GLY A 151 9.46 1.54 -13.10
CA GLY A 151 10.77 1.82 -13.67
C GLY A 151 11.66 0.58 -13.60
N ALA A 152 12.42 0.40 -14.67
CA ALA A 152 13.64 -0.38 -14.87
C ALA A 152 14.10 -1.41 -13.80
N ARG A 153 14.37 -2.62 -14.30
CA ARG A 153 15.41 -3.60 -13.89
C ARG A 153 15.29 -4.26 -12.50
N GLY A 154 15.00 -5.57 -12.54
CA GLY A 154 15.59 -6.66 -11.74
C GLY A 154 15.70 -6.56 -10.21
N GLU A 155 16.35 -5.52 -9.68
CA GLU A 155 16.68 -5.33 -8.26
C GLU A 155 15.54 -4.66 -7.48
N GLY A 156 14.77 -3.77 -8.10
CA GLY A 156 13.61 -3.12 -7.46
C GLY A 156 12.45 -4.08 -7.15
N ARG A 157 12.39 -5.25 -7.81
CA ARG A 157 11.30 -6.23 -7.65
C ARG A 157 11.35 -6.98 -6.32
N SER A 158 12.55 -7.29 -5.82
CA SER A 158 12.73 -7.96 -4.52
C SER A 158 12.58 -6.96 -3.36
N GLN A 159 13.08 -5.74 -3.53
CA GLN A 159 12.91 -4.64 -2.56
C GLN A 159 11.45 -4.25 -2.38
N ASP A 160 10.66 -4.13 -3.46
CA ASP A 160 9.22 -3.82 -3.38
C ASP A 160 8.41 -4.94 -2.69
N ILE A 161 8.75 -6.22 -2.89
CA ILE A 161 8.11 -7.33 -2.16
C ILE A 161 8.42 -7.24 -0.67
N LEU A 162 9.70 -7.07 -0.30
CA LEU A 162 10.10 -6.96 1.11
C LEU A 162 9.44 -5.74 1.77
N GLY A 163 9.37 -4.61 1.07
CA GLY A 163 8.68 -3.41 1.53
C GLY A 163 7.20 -3.65 1.79
N ARG A 164 6.49 -4.30 0.86
CA ARG A 164 5.06 -4.63 1.03
C ARG A 164 4.81 -5.59 2.20
N VAL A 165 5.68 -6.58 2.38
CA VAL A 165 5.62 -7.50 3.53
C VAL A 165 5.87 -6.74 4.83
N TYR A 166 6.84 -5.83 4.85
CA TYR A 166 7.13 -4.98 6.00
C TYR A 166 5.92 -4.10 6.37
N GLU A 167 5.33 -3.40 5.41
CA GLU A 167 4.12 -2.58 5.58
C GLU A 167 2.93 -3.40 6.10
N TYR A 168 2.75 -4.61 5.55
CA TYR A 168 1.70 -5.51 6.01
C TYR A 168 1.87 -5.85 7.49
N PHE A 169 3.07 -6.28 7.90
CA PHE A 169 3.32 -6.63 9.30
C PHE A 169 3.24 -5.42 10.23
N LEU A 170 3.76 -4.27 9.82
CA LEU A 170 3.64 -3.01 10.57
C LEU A 170 2.16 -2.66 10.83
N GLY A 171 1.31 -2.77 9.81
CA GLY A 171 -0.14 -2.58 9.97
C GLY A 171 -0.81 -3.63 10.87
N GLN A 172 -0.36 -4.89 10.86
CA GLN A 172 -0.85 -5.92 11.79
C GLN A 172 -0.45 -5.63 13.23
N PHE A 173 0.79 -5.21 13.47
CA PHE A 173 1.28 -4.84 14.80
C PHE A 173 0.50 -3.63 15.35
N ALA A 174 0.28 -2.61 14.53
CA ALA A 174 -0.55 -1.46 14.91
C ALA A 174 -1.97 -1.86 15.34
N ARG A 175 -2.59 -2.81 14.61
CA ARG A 175 -3.92 -3.34 14.94
C ARG A 175 -3.93 -4.17 16.22
N ALA A 176 -2.87 -4.94 16.48
CA ALA A 176 -2.74 -5.81 17.64
C ALA A 176 -2.43 -5.04 18.94
N GLU A 177 -1.64 -3.96 18.87
CA GLU A 177 -1.32 -3.14 20.05
C GLU A 177 -2.51 -2.33 20.58
N GLY A 178 -3.61 -2.22 19.84
CA GLY A 178 -4.82 -1.54 20.28
C GLY A 178 -4.67 -0.03 20.50
N LYS A 179 -3.50 0.54 20.18
CA LYS A 179 -3.24 1.98 20.23
C LYS A 179 -4.10 2.67 19.17
N LYS A 180 -4.97 3.58 19.62
CA LYS A 180 -5.81 4.41 18.76
C LYS A 180 -4.99 5.64 18.33
N GLY A 181 -4.74 5.82 17.03
CA GLY A 181 -4.36 7.12 16.47
C GLY A 181 -2.96 7.23 15.85
N GLY A 182 -2.76 8.29 15.05
CA GLY A 182 -1.74 8.46 14.00
C GLY A 182 -0.25 8.49 14.39
N GLU A 183 0.10 8.32 15.67
CA GLU A 183 1.50 8.32 16.13
C GLU A 183 2.34 7.16 15.59
N PHE A 184 1.70 6.02 15.31
CA PHE A 184 2.43 4.79 14.98
C PHE A 184 2.26 4.39 13.52
N TYR A 185 1.02 4.39 13.03
CA TYR A 185 0.68 3.91 11.69
C TYR A 185 -0.61 4.55 11.19
N THR A 186 -0.51 5.12 9.98
CA THR A 186 -1.66 5.61 9.23
C THR A 186 -2.09 4.55 8.23
N PRO A 187 -3.40 4.24 8.12
CA PRO A 187 -3.88 3.33 7.08
C PRO A 187 -3.52 3.83 5.68
N GLN A 188 -3.01 2.93 4.81
CA GLN A 188 -2.55 3.28 3.46
C GLN A 188 -3.58 4.06 2.62
N CYS A 189 -4.88 3.84 2.83
CA CYS A 189 -5.91 4.58 2.11
C CYS A 189 -5.92 6.09 2.45
N VAL A 190 -5.60 6.43 3.70
CA VAL A 190 -5.51 7.83 4.16
C VAL A 190 -4.22 8.45 3.64
N ASP A 191 -3.08 7.75 3.75
CA ASP A 191 -1.80 8.23 3.20
C ASP A 191 -1.92 8.50 1.70
N LYS A 192 -2.48 7.54 0.96
CA LYS A 192 -2.66 7.67 -0.48
C LYS A 192 -3.57 8.84 -0.82
N LEU A 193 -4.67 9.03 -0.08
CA LEU A 193 -5.57 10.17 -0.30
C LEU A 193 -4.84 11.50 -0.11
N LEU A 194 -4.17 11.68 1.03
CA LEU A 194 -3.43 12.92 1.35
C LEU A 194 -2.35 13.23 0.30
N VAL A 195 -1.52 12.23 -0.03
CA VAL A 195 -0.44 12.41 -1.02
C VAL A 195 -1.00 12.76 -2.39
N HIS A 196 -2.06 12.07 -2.86
CA HIS A 196 -2.65 12.36 -4.16
C HIS A 196 -3.38 13.71 -4.21
N MET A 197 -3.90 14.22 -3.08
CA MET A 197 -4.47 15.56 -3.01
C MET A 197 -3.40 16.65 -3.10
N LEU A 198 -2.24 16.44 -2.46
CA LEU A 198 -1.14 17.41 -2.45
C LEU A 198 -0.28 17.34 -3.72
N ALA A 199 -0.20 16.17 -4.34
CA ALA A 199 0.56 15.90 -5.55
C ALA A 199 2.02 16.40 -5.48
N PRO A 200 2.85 15.86 -4.56
CA PRO A 200 4.23 16.31 -4.36
C PRO A 200 5.14 15.80 -5.49
N TYR A 201 5.17 16.49 -6.63
CA TYR A 201 5.99 16.08 -7.77
C TYR A 201 7.49 16.32 -7.55
N LYS A 202 7.85 17.44 -6.91
CA LYS A 202 9.24 17.86 -6.65
C LYS A 202 9.32 18.76 -5.43
N GLY A 203 10.46 18.77 -4.73
CA GLY A 203 10.72 19.71 -3.63
C GLY A 203 10.75 19.05 -2.26
N ARG A 204 10.67 19.86 -1.20
CA ARG A 204 10.83 19.40 0.18
C ARG A 204 9.50 18.92 0.73
N VAL A 205 9.46 17.67 1.17
CA VAL A 205 8.32 17.03 1.83
C VAL A 205 8.65 16.85 3.31
N TYR A 206 7.82 17.40 4.18
CA TYR A 206 8.01 17.33 5.63
C TYR A 206 6.84 16.66 6.34
N ASP A 207 7.14 15.79 7.30
CA ASP A 207 6.16 15.25 8.25
C ASP A 207 6.72 15.45 9.68
N PRO A 208 6.10 16.32 10.50
CA PRO A 208 6.60 16.65 11.83
C PRO A 208 6.28 15.56 12.88
N CYS A 209 5.60 14.50 12.49
CA CYS A 209 5.19 13.36 13.31
C CYS A 209 5.18 12.10 12.43
N ASP A 210 6.34 11.79 11.83
CA ASP A 210 6.42 10.91 10.67
C ASP A 210 6.14 9.43 10.98
N GLY A 211 6.10 9.07 12.26
CA GLY A 211 5.75 7.73 12.71
C GLY A 211 6.59 6.68 12.01
N SER A 212 5.94 5.75 11.33
CA SER A 212 6.59 4.70 10.56
C SER A 212 6.93 5.09 9.11
N CYS A 213 6.89 6.38 8.78
CA CYS A 213 7.20 6.98 7.48
C CYS A 213 6.25 6.56 6.33
N GLY A 214 5.00 6.19 6.64
CA GLY A 214 4.02 5.76 5.63
C GLY A 214 3.73 6.83 4.55
N LEU A 215 3.60 8.09 4.98
CA LEU A 215 3.37 9.23 4.09
C LEU A 215 4.54 9.47 3.12
N PHE A 216 5.79 9.31 3.57
CA PHE A 216 6.96 9.42 2.69
C PHE A 216 7.03 8.29 1.66
N VAL A 217 6.76 7.05 2.08
CA VAL A 217 6.70 5.92 1.16
C VAL A 217 5.63 6.13 0.09
N GLN A 218 4.47 6.66 0.46
CA GLN A 218 3.43 6.98 -0.53
C GLN A 218 3.81 8.18 -1.41
N SER A 219 4.55 9.15 -0.90
CA SER A 219 5.05 10.29 -1.68
C SER A 219 6.03 9.85 -2.77
N GLU A 220 7.01 9.01 -2.45
CA GLU A 220 7.93 8.43 -3.44
C GLU A 220 7.18 7.58 -4.48
N ARG A 221 6.26 6.72 -4.03
CA ARG A 221 5.39 5.94 -4.94
C ARG A 221 4.56 6.83 -5.86
N PHE A 222 4.08 7.96 -5.37
CA PHE A 222 3.35 8.93 -6.18
C PHE A 222 4.27 9.52 -7.26
N VAL A 223 5.46 9.98 -6.89
CA VAL A 223 6.45 10.54 -7.83
C VAL A 223 6.78 9.53 -8.93
N GLU A 224 7.14 8.30 -8.56
CA GLU A 224 7.44 7.21 -9.50
C GLU A 224 6.26 6.91 -10.43
N ALA A 225 5.04 6.79 -9.89
CA ALA A 225 3.84 6.47 -10.67
C ALA A 225 3.47 7.56 -11.69
N HIS A 226 3.96 8.79 -11.51
CA HIS A 226 3.73 9.90 -12.43
C HIS A 226 4.98 10.28 -13.24
N GLY A 227 5.96 9.36 -13.35
CA GLY A 227 7.12 9.50 -14.22
C GLY A 227 8.26 10.36 -13.64
N GLY A 228 8.19 10.70 -12.36
CA GLY A 228 9.32 11.29 -11.62
C GLY A 228 10.37 10.25 -11.26
N ARG A 229 11.43 10.70 -10.59
CA ARG A 229 12.56 9.87 -10.15
C ARG A 229 12.76 9.99 -8.64
N VAL A 230 13.29 8.94 -8.03
CA VAL A 230 13.76 8.97 -6.64
C VAL A 230 14.70 10.17 -6.44
N GLY A 231 14.46 10.95 -5.40
CA GLY A 231 15.20 12.18 -5.10
C GLY A 231 14.66 13.45 -5.77
N ASP A 232 13.63 13.36 -6.61
CA ASP A 232 12.88 14.56 -7.05
C ASP A 232 12.21 15.26 -5.86
N ILE A 233 11.87 14.50 -4.81
CA ILE A 233 11.49 15.02 -3.50
C ILE A 233 12.61 14.80 -2.47
N SER A 234 12.74 15.73 -1.53
CA SER A 234 13.63 15.62 -0.38
C SER A 234 12.80 15.45 0.88
N ILE A 235 13.01 14.35 1.59
CA ILE A 235 12.21 13.96 2.75
C ILE A 235 12.84 14.45 4.05
N PHE A 236 12.02 15.09 4.89
CA PHE A 236 12.37 15.53 6.24
C PHE A 236 11.30 15.02 7.20
N GLY A 237 11.70 14.41 8.31
CA GLY A 237 10.74 13.85 9.26
C GLY A 237 11.20 13.99 10.70
N GLN A 238 10.27 13.85 11.63
CA GLN A 238 10.57 13.79 13.05
C GLN A 238 9.56 12.91 13.79
N GLU A 239 10.09 12.02 14.64
CA GLU A 239 9.31 11.12 15.48
C GLU A 239 9.91 11.11 16.89
N SER A 240 9.05 11.19 17.90
CA SER A 240 9.46 11.27 19.30
C SER A 240 9.70 9.89 19.93
N ASN A 241 8.96 8.87 19.48
CA ASN A 241 9.06 7.51 19.97
C ASN A 241 10.28 6.79 19.38
N PRO A 242 11.25 6.36 20.20
CA PRO A 242 12.48 5.74 19.69
C PRO A 242 12.27 4.42 18.93
N THR A 243 11.22 3.68 19.25
CA THR A 243 10.90 2.43 18.54
C THR A 243 10.29 2.75 17.18
N THR A 244 9.30 3.64 17.15
CA THR A 244 8.64 4.08 15.91
C THR A 244 9.63 4.73 14.94
N TRP A 245 10.51 5.60 15.44
CA TRP A 245 11.55 6.23 14.63
C TRP A 245 12.51 5.22 13.97
N ARG A 246 12.89 4.16 14.69
CA ARG A 246 13.70 3.06 14.12
C ARG A 246 12.93 2.29 13.05
N LEU A 247 11.64 2.03 13.27
CA LEU A 247 10.78 1.40 12.28
C LEU A 247 10.65 2.27 11.02
N GLY A 248 10.46 3.57 11.17
CA GLY A 248 10.47 4.54 10.07
C GLY A 248 11.76 4.49 9.26
N LYS A 249 12.92 4.57 9.92
CA LYS A 249 14.24 4.43 9.27
C LYS A 249 14.39 3.11 8.50
N MET A 250 13.99 2.00 9.09
CA MET A 250 14.00 0.69 8.41
C MET A 250 13.05 0.68 7.21
N ASN A 251 11.87 1.28 7.34
CA ASN A 251 10.86 1.32 6.28
C ASN A 251 11.36 2.06 5.03
N LEU A 252 12.04 3.19 5.23
CA LEU A 252 12.70 3.95 4.17
C LEU A 252 13.88 3.17 3.57
N ALA A 253 14.76 2.61 4.41
CA ALA A 253 15.95 1.89 3.97
C ALA A 253 15.62 0.64 3.12
N ILE A 254 14.58 -0.12 3.47
CA ILE A 254 14.11 -1.29 2.69
C ILE A 254 13.73 -0.90 1.24
N ARG A 255 13.34 0.35 1.03
CA ARG A 255 12.90 0.89 -0.27
C ARG A 255 13.96 1.76 -0.96
N GLY A 256 15.14 1.90 -0.37
CA GLY A 256 16.17 2.79 -0.89
C GLY A 256 15.76 4.27 -0.89
N ILE A 257 14.86 4.66 0.01
CA ILE A 257 14.44 6.05 0.16
C ILE A 257 15.37 6.73 1.16
N GLU A 258 15.99 7.84 0.76
CA GLU A 258 16.79 8.67 1.64
C GLU A 258 15.91 9.76 2.28
N GLY A 259 16.09 9.99 3.58
CA GLY A 259 15.33 11.00 4.31
C GLY A 259 16.07 11.49 5.54
N ASN A 260 15.93 12.78 5.84
CA ASN A 260 16.47 13.38 7.05
C ASN A 260 15.42 13.30 8.17
N LEU A 261 15.46 12.21 8.94
CA LEU A 261 14.56 12.00 10.09
C LEU A 261 15.12 12.56 11.42
N GLY A 262 16.11 13.46 11.33
CA GLY A 262 16.90 13.90 12.46
C GLY A 262 17.96 12.88 12.92
N ALA A 263 18.88 13.36 13.77
CA ALA A 263 19.97 12.54 14.32
C ALA A 263 19.48 11.53 15.37
N GLU A 264 18.39 11.85 16.06
CA GLU A 264 17.81 11.07 17.14
C GLU A 264 16.29 11.31 17.22
N PRO A 265 15.51 10.39 17.82
CA PRO A 265 14.10 10.64 18.11
C PRO A 265 13.96 11.81 19.08
N ALA A 266 13.03 12.73 18.82
CA ALA A 266 12.84 13.93 19.62
C ALA A 266 11.40 14.44 19.55
N ASP A 267 10.95 15.07 20.64
CA ASP A 267 9.65 15.75 20.69
C ASP A 267 9.64 16.98 19.77
N THR A 268 8.67 17.04 18.87
CA THR A 268 8.55 18.10 17.85
C THR A 268 8.33 19.49 18.44
N PHE A 269 7.67 19.59 19.59
CA PHE A 269 7.40 20.87 20.23
C PHE A 269 8.61 21.37 21.01
N HIS A 270 9.15 20.57 21.92
CA HIS A 270 10.22 20.97 22.82
C HIS A 270 11.61 20.88 22.18
N ARG A 271 11.75 20.10 21.11
CA ARG A 271 13.01 19.90 20.40
C ARG A 271 12.80 19.68 18.90
N ASP A 272 12.38 20.73 18.23
CA ASP A 272 12.33 20.79 16.78
C ASP A 272 13.74 20.58 16.18
N LEU A 273 13.90 19.51 15.41
CA LEU A 273 15.16 19.15 14.75
C LEU A 273 15.34 19.85 13.40
N HIS A 274 14.29 20.51 12.89
CA HIS A 274 14.23 21.13 11.56
C HIS A 274 13.80 22.60 11.64
N LYS A 275 14.24 23.33 12.66
CA LYS A 275 13.81 24.71 12.99
C LYS A 275 13.73 25.68 11.80
N ASP A 276 14.75 25.65 10.94
CA ASP A 276 14.86 26.57 9.80
C ASP A 276 14.23 26.01 8.51
N LEU A 277 13.73 24.78 8.53
CA LEU A 277 13.12 24.15 7.38
C LEU A 277 11.83 24.88 7.01
N LYS A 278 11.74 25.25 5.72
CA LYS A 278 10.51 25.65 5.05
C LYS A 278 10.25 24.66 3.94
N SER A 279 9.14 23.95 3.99
CA SER A 279 8.84 22.83 3.10
C SER A 279 7.80 23.21 2.07
N ASP A 280 7.95 22.64 0.88
CA ASP A 280 7.02 22.86 -0.23
C ASP A 280 5.74 22.03 -0.01
N TYR A 281 5.87 20.90 0.69
CA TYR A 281 4.75 20.07 1.13
C TYR A 281 4.91 19.69 2.59
N VAL A 282 3.84 19.81 3.37
CA VAL A 282 3.77 19.25 4.72
C VAL A 282 2.62 18.24 4.77
N LEU A 283 2.94 16.98 5.05
CA LEU A 283 1.98 15.87 5.16
C LEU A 283 2.00 15.39 6.61
N ALA A 284 0.86 15.25 7.28
CA ALA A 284 0.86 14.80 8.68
C ALA A 284 -0.40 14.01 9.09
N ASN A 285 -0.23 13.03 9.98
CA ASN A 285 -1.32 12.43 10.75
C ASN A 285 -0.96 12.47 12.24
N PHE A 286 -0.94 13.68 12.81
CA PHE A 286 -0.50 13.91 14.18
C PHE A 286 -1.43 13.26 15.21
N PRO A 287 -0.95 12.97 16.43
CA PRO A 287 -1.81 12.53 17.52
C PRO A 287 -2.88 13.55 17.91
N PHE A 288 -4.12 13.05 18.06
CA PHE A 288 -5.27 13.89 18.32
C PHE A 288 -5.51 14.10 19.81
N ASN A 289 -5.89 15.32 20.18
CA ASN A 289 -6.37 15.69 21.52
C ASN A 289 -5.37 15.38 22.65
N VAL A 290 -4.07 15.47 22.37
CA VAL A 290 -3.01 15.28 23.38
C VAL A 290 -3.06 16.44 24.37
N SER A 291 -3.22 16.14 25.64
CA SER A 291 -3.32 17.13 26.72
C SER A 291 -2.02 17.31 27.50
N ASP A 292 -1.11 16.35 27.44
CA ASP A 292 0.16 16.32 28.17
C ASP A 292 1.38 16.65 27.29
N TRP A 293 1.18 17.48 26.25
CA TRP A 293 2.22 17.92 25.32
C TRP A 293 3.16 19.02 25.88
N GLY A 294 2.96 19.45 27.13
CA GLY A 294 3.83 20.41 27.81
C GLY A 294 3.69 21.87 27.37
N GLY A 295 2.50 22.25 26.87
CA GLY A 295 2.22 23.59 26.34
C GLY A 295 2.46 24.76 27.31
N ASP A 296 2.46 24.53 28.62
CA ASP A 296 2.78 25.54 29.65
C ASP A 296 4.18 26.15 29.48
N ARG A 297 5.14 25.37 28.97
CA ARG A 297 6.52 25.83 28.75
C ARG A 297 6.70 26.58 27.44
N LEU A 298 5.68 26.58 26.58
CA LEU A 298 5.76 27.08 25.22
C LEU A 298 4.86 28.30 25.01
N ARG A 299 4.37 28.99 26.05
CA ARG A 299 3.39 30.07 25.88
C ARG A 299 3.83 31.21 24.96
N GLU A 300 5.14 31.46 24.88
CA GLU A 300 5.76 32.54 24.09
C GLU A 300 6.46 32.04 22.81
N ASP A 301 6.17 30.81 22.38
CA ASP A 301 6.83 30.23 21.21
C ASP A 301 6.50 30.98 19.91
N VAL A 302 7.52 31.17 19.07
CA VAL A 302 7.42 31.88 17.78
C VAL A 302 6.46 31.23 16.78
N ARG A 303 6.09 29.96 16.99
CA ARG A 303 5.13 29.23 16.16
C ARG A 303 3.69 29.74 16.35
N TRP A 304 3.35 30.34 17.49
CA TRP A 304 1.97 30.71 17.85
C TRP A 304 1.49 32.04 17.27
N LYS A 305 1.70 32.25 15.96
CA LYS A 305 1.36 33.49 15.26
C LYS A 305 -0.13 33.82 15.27
N PHE A 306 -0.99 32.79 15.38
CA PHE A 306 -2.44 32.94 15.29
C PHE A 306 -3.13 32.89 16.66
N GLY A 307 -2.34 32.82 17.74
CA GLY A 307 -2.81 32.71 19.11
C GLY A 307 -2.23 31.49 19.81
N VAL A 308 -2.08 31.59 21.13
CA VAL A 308 -1.39 30.56 21.91
C VAL A 308 -2.29 29.32 22.07
N PRO A 309 -1.87 28.12 21.62
CA PRO A 309 -2.67 26.90 21.74
C PRO A 309 -3.06 26.57 23.18
N PRO A 310 -4.22 25.92 23.41
CA PRO A 310 -4.62 25.49 24.74
C PRO A 310 -3.69 24.40 25.28
N VAL A 311 -3.29 24.52 26.54
CA VAL A 311 -2.41 23.54 27.20
C VAL A 311 -3.04 22.14 27.20
N GLY A 312 -4.36 22.05 27.37
CA GLY A 312 -5.09 20.78 27.38
C GLY A 312 -5.33 20.14 26.02
N ASN A 313 -4.90 20.74 24.90
CA ASN A 313 -5.10 20.16 23.56
C ASN A 313 -4.05 20.63 22.53
N ALA A 314 -3.21 19.70 22.06
CA ALA A 314 -2.14 19.95 21.10
C ALA A 314 -2.59 20.17 19.65
N ASN A 315 -3.87 19.98 19.29
CA ASN A 315 -4.31 20.00 17.89
C ASN A 315 -3.90 21.31 17.17
N PHE A 316 -4.17 22.47 17.77
CA PHE A 316 -3.78 23.77 17.19
C PHE A 316 -2.29 24.09 17.38
N ALA A 317 -1.58 23.39 18.27
CA ALA A 317 -0.13 23.44 18.33
C ALA A 317 0.48 22.75 17.09
N TRP A 318 -0.02 21.57 16.73
CA TRP A 318 0.38 20.86 15.51
C TRP A 318 0.09 21.68 14.24
N ILE A 319 -1.12 22.22 14.11
CA ILE A 319 -1.50 23.03 12.94
C ILE A 319 -0.59 24.24 12.79
N GLN A 320 -0.33 24.98 13.88
CA GLN A 320 0.55 26.15 13.81
C GLN A 320 2.02 25.78 13.58
N HIS A 321 2.49 24.63 14.09
CA HIS A 321 3.82 24.12 13.76
C HIS A 321 3.93 23.77 12.27
N ILE A 322 2.93 23.10 11.68
CA ILE A 322 2.86 22.83 10.24
C ILE A 322 2.92 24.14 9.43
N ILE A 323 2.12 25.14 9.80
CA ILE A 323 2.14 26.46 9.13
C ILE A 323 3.51 27.13 9.28
N HIS A 324 4.13 27.03 10.45
CA HIS A 324 5.45 27.59 10.69
C HIS A 324 6.50 27.02 9.73
N HIS A 325 6.46 25.72 9.43
CA HIS A 325 7.39 25.06 8.50
C HIS A 325 6.94 25.10 7.04
N LEU A 326 5.88 25.81 6.69
CA LEU A 326 5.45 25.92 5.31
C LEU A 326 6.25 26.99 4.57
N ALA A 327 6.72 26.67 3.36
CA ALA A 327 7.24 27.68 2.44
C ALA A 327 6.12 28.64 1.99
N PRO A 328 6.43 29.86 1.50
CA PRO A 328 5.40 30.84 1.09
C PRO A 328 4.40 30.34 0.04
N GLN A 329 4.79 29.38 -0.81
CA GLN A 329 3.91 28.72 -1.78
C GLN A 329 3.70 27.23 -1.46
N GLY A 330 4.05 26.81 -0.25
CA GLY A 330 3.91 25.42 0.16
C GLY A 330 2.45 25.06 0.40
N MET A 331 2.16 23.76 0.34
CA MET A 331 0.84 23.20 0.65
C MET A 331 0.93 22.21 1.79
N ALA A 332 -0.03 22.27 2.70
CA ALA A 332 -0.12 21.35 3.82
C ALA A 332 -1.38 20.48 3.71
N GLY A 333 -1.24 19.20 4.01
CA GLY A 333 -2.33 18.23 4.10
C GLY A 333 -2.17 17.42 5.36
N PHE A 334 -3.16 17.44 6.24
CA PHE A 334 -3.09 16.70 7.49
C PHE A 334 -4.44 16.14 7.93
N VAL A 335 -4.39 15.07 8.73
CA VAL A 335 -5.58 14.51 9.39
C VAL A 335 -5.76 15.18 10.74
N SER A 336 -6.99 15.51 11.11
CA SER A 336 -7.32 16.07 12.42
C SER A 336 -8.64 15.50 12.95
N ALA A 337 -8.86 15.63 14.26
CA ALA A 337 -10.13 15.28 14.88
C ALA A 337 -11.23 16.28 14.48
N ASN A 338 -12.46 15.78 14.32
CA ASN A 338 -13.61 16.61 13.92
C ASN A 338 -13.81 17.86 14.80
N GLY A 339 -13.45 17.78 16.09
CA GLY A 339 -13.56 18.91 17.02
C GLY A 339 -12.75 20.14 16.58
N ALA A 340 -11.61 19.96 15.89
CA ALA A 340 -10.78 21.08 15.43
C ALA A 340 -11.54 22.00 14.44
N MET A 341 -12.54 21.48 13.73
CA MET A 341 -13.33 22.24 12.75
C MET A 341 -14.33 23.22 13.39
N SER A 342 -14.87 22.90 14.56
CA SER A 342 -16.04 23.63 15.12
C SER A 342 -15.93 24.01 16.59
N SER A 343 -14.97 23.45 17.32
CA SER A 343 -14.76 23.77 18.73
C SER A 343 -14.46 25.25 18.91
N ASN A 344 -15.15 25.86 19.88
CA ASN A 344 -14.84 27.18 20.42
C ASN A 344 -14.27 27.08 21.85
N GLN A 345 -13.95 25.87 22.32
CA GLN A 345 -13.39 25.68 23.64
C GLN A 345 -11.97 26.23 23.70
N SER A 346 -11.59 26.78 24.85
CA SER A 346 -10.20 27.13 25.17
C SER A 346 -9.49 28.03 24.14
N GLY A 347 -10.24 28.89 23.43
CA GLY A 347 -9.69 29.84 22.46
C GLY A 347 -9.41 29.28 21.06
N GLU A 348 -9.71 27.99 20.80
CA GLU A 348 -9.50 27.34 19.49
C GLU A 348 -10.25 28.06 18.34
N GLY A 349 -11.42 28.64 18.64
CA GLY A 349 -12.20 29.39 17.66
C GLY A 349 -11.50 30.65 17.15
N GLU A 350 -10.79 31.35 18.02
CA GLU A 350 -10.05 32.57 17.62
C GLU A 350 -8.80 32.20 16.82
N ILE A 351 -8.08 31.14 17.22
CA ILE A 351 -6.93 30.65 16.45
C ILE A 351 -7.37 30.25 15.03
N ARG A 352 -8.47 29.51 14.92
CA ARG A 352 -9.02 29.09 13.62
C ARG A 352 -9.42 30.30 12.75
N LYS A 353 -10.07 31.30 13.35
CA LYS A 353 -10.43 32.54 12.66
C LYS A 353 -9.19 33.27 12.14
N ASN A 354 -8.19 33.45 12.99
CA ASN A 354 -6.94 34.13 12.63
C ASN A 354 -6.17 33.40 11.51
N ILE A 355 -6.22 32.06 11.47
CA ILE A 355 -5.62 31.28 10.37
C ILE A 355 -6.35 31.51 9.04
N ILE A 356 -7.68 31.65 9.06
CA ILE A 356 -8.49 31.85 7.84
C ILE A 356 -8.38 33.28 7.30
N GLU A 357 -8.22 34.27 8.18
CA GLU A 357 -8.17 35.69 7.83
C GLU A 357 -6.77 36.17 7.39
N ALA A 358 -5.73 35.35 7.57
CA ALA A 358 -4.35 35.63 7.16
C ALA A 358 -4.08 35.27 5.69
#